data_AF-A0A959IDN1-F1
#
_entry.id   AF-A0A959IDN1-F1
#
_cell.length_a   1.000
_cell.length_b   1.000
_cell.length_c   1.000
_cell.angle_alpha   90.00
_cell.angle_beta   90.00
_cell.angle_gamma   90.00
#
_symmetry.space_group_name_H-M   'P 1'
#
loop_
_entity.id
_entity.type
_entity.pdbx_description
1 polymer ?
#
loop_
_entity_poly.entity_id
_entity_poly.type
_entity_poly.pdbx_seq_one_letter_code
_entity_poly.pdbx_strand_id
1 'polypeptide(L)'
;MKTPILLSLALLLTAGSLLAQDTFSICAVDPETGEVGSAGASCIDTDDCGGCGGVIIISGLIPGKGAVNSQATACIPNVNLNNALTQMEAGLSPQQIVDYLLGNDACQFGNTSNRQYGIVDLDDNGDPRSAAYTG
;
A
#
# COMPACT_ATOMS: atom_id res chain seq x y z
N MET A 1 39.06 6.01 -33.79
CA MET A 1 38.83 4.63 -33.27
C MET A 1 38.61 4.56 -31.76
N LYS A 2 39.08 5.51 -30.93
CA LYS A 2 38.91 5.45 -29.46
C LYS A 2 37.55 5.98 -28.96
N THR A 3 36.97 6.95 -29.66
CA THR A 3 35.68 7.59 -29.33
C THR A 3 34.48 6.63 -29.27
N PRO A 4 34.26 5.69 -30.21
CA PRO A 4 33.14 4.76 -30.11
C PRO A 4 33.32 3.78 -28.95
N ILE A 5 34.56 3.37 -28.63
CA ILE A 5 34.86 2.48 -27.49
C ILE A 5 34.56 3.17 -26.16
N LEU A 6 34.90 4.46 -26.03
CA LEU A 6 34.57 5.27 -24.86
C LEU A 6 33.06 5.45 -24.70
N LEU A 7 32.32 5.63 -25.79
CA LEU A 7 30.85 5.75 -25.77
C LEU A 7 30.18 4.42 -25.36
N SER A 8 30.67 3.30 -25.91
CA SER A 8 30.18 1.96 -25.53
C SER A 8 30.46 1.62 -24.07
N LEU A 9 31.65 1.98 -23.56
CA LEU A 9 32.03 1.75 -22.17
C LEU A 9 31.21 2.62 -21.21
N ALA A 10 30.92 3.87 -21.59
CA ALA A 10 30.02 4.75 -20.83
C ALA A 10 28.58 4.19 -20.77
N LEU A 11 28.08 3.63 -21.88
CA LEU A 11 26.74 3.04 -21.94
C LEU A 11 26.64 1.75 -21.09
N LEU A 12 27.70 0.94 -21.06
CA LEU A 12 27.83 -0.26 -20.21
C LEU A 12 27.92 0.09 -18.71
N LEU A 13 28.56 1.21 -18.35
CA LEU A 13 28.63 1.71 -16.97
C LEU A 13 27.31 2.31 -16.48
N THR A 14 26.44 2.76 -17.39
CA THR A 14 25.08 3.25 -17.05
C THR A 14 24.02 2.15 -17.01
N ALA A 15 24.32 0.93 -17.47
CA ALA A 15 23.42 -0.22 -17.41
C ALA A 15 23.35 -0.86 -16.01
N GLY A 16 23.59 -0.05 -14.96
CA GLY A 16 23.50 -0.47 -13.57
C GLY A 16 22.09 -0.93 -13.21
N SER A 17 22.04 -1.93 -12.34
CA SER A 17 20.90 -2.64 -11.79
C SER A 17 19.62 -1.80 -11.71
N LEU A 18 18.67 -2.04 -12.62
CA LEU A 18 17.29 -1.62 -12.41
C LEU A 18 16.75 -2.45 -11.24
N LEU A 19 16.56 -1.81 -10.09
CA LEU A 19 15.82 -2.43 -8.99
C LEU A 19 14.34 -2.38 -9.38
N ALA A 20 13.75 -3.53 -9.65
CA ALA A 20 12.29 -3.63 -9.67
C ALA A 20 11.82 -3.28 -8.25
N GLN A 21 11.17 -2.13 -8.09
CA GLN A 21 10.51 -1.73 -6.84
C GLN A 21 9.01 -1.84 -7.04
N ASP A 22 8.57 -3.06 -7.30
CA ASP A 22 7.17 -3.33 -7.54
C ASP A 22 6.52 -3.75 -6.23
N THR A 23 5.37 -3.16 -5.94
CA THR A 23 4.49 -3.61 -4.88
C THR A 23 3.12 -3.85 -5.47
N PHE A 24 2.57 -5.04 -5.22
CA PHE A 24 1.19 -5.37 -5.56
C PHE A 24 0.49 -5.94 -4.33
N SER A 25 -0.81 -5.71 -4.26
CA SER A 25 -1.63 -6.22 -3.17
C SER A 25 -3.08 -6.39 -3.57
N ILE A 26 -3.81 -7.12 -2.73
CA ILE A 26 -5.23 -7.36 -2.82
C ILE A 26 -5.84 -7.36 -1.42
N CYS A 27 -6.98 -6.71 -1.27
CA CYS A 27 -7.90 -6.90 -0.15
C CYS A 27 -9.17 -7.57 -0.67
N ALA A 28 -9.79 -8.43 0.13
CA ALA A 28 -11.07 -9.03 -0.20
C ALA A 28 -11.96 -9.18 1.04
N VAL A 29 -13.26 -9.11 0.81
CA VAL A 29 -14.30 -9.53 1.75
C VAL A 29 -15.17 -10.57 1.07
N ASP A 30 -15.61 -11.57 1.82
CA ASP A 30 -16.61 -12.53 1.39
C ASP A 30 -17.96 -12.19 2.05
N PRO A 31 -18.95 -11.68 1.31
CA PRO A 31 -20.26 -11.32 1.87
C PRO A 31 -21.09 -12.55 2.28
N GLU A 32 -20.78 -13.76 1.80
CA GLU A 32 -21.52 -14.97 2.22
C GLU A 32 -21.10 -15.44 3.61
N THR A 33 -19.81 -15.32 3.95
CA THR A 33 -19.23 -15.83 5.21
C THR A 33 -18.83 -14.75 6.21
N GLY A 34 -18.67 -13.50 5.75
CA GLY A 34 -18.08 -12.42 6.54
C GLY A 34 -16.56 -12.50 6.66
N GLU A 35 -15.91 -13.42 5.93
CA GLU A 35 -14.45 -13.54 5.95
C GLU A 35 -13.77 -12.34 5.28
N VAL A 36 -12.60 -11.98 5.79
CA VAL A 36 -11.83 -10.82 5.35
C VAL A 36 -10.39 -11.24 5.13
N GLY A 37 -9.81 -10.85 4.00
CA GLY A 37 -8.45 -11.22 3.63
C GLY A 37 -7.66 -10.05 3.05
N SER A 38 -6.35 -10.12 3.20
CA SER A 38 -5.39 -9.26 2.52
C SER A 38 -4.12 -10.04 2.18
N ALA A 39 -3.56 -9.77 1.02
CA ALA A 39 -2.27 -10.32 0.58
C ALA A 39 -1.51 -9.27 -0.24
N GLY A 40 -0.18 -9.39 -0.27
CA GLY A 40 0.65 -8.57 -1.12
C GLY A 40 2.06 -9.10 -1.26
N ALA A 41 2.80 -8.55 -2.22
CA ALA A 41 4.24 -8.76 -2.34
C ALA A 41 4.93 -7.43 -2.60
N SER A 42 6.13 -7.29 -2.06
CA SER A 42 7.02 -6.15 -2.24
C SER A 42 8.45 -6.67 -2.22
N CYS A 43 9.38 -5.87 -2.73
CA CYS A 43 10.81 -6.14 -2.58
C CYS A 43 11.36 -5.77 -1.19
N ILE A 44 10.52 -5.22 -0.30
CA ILE A 44 10.86 -4.94 1.10
C ILE A 44 10.90 -6.24 1.89
N ASP A 45 12.06 -6.54 2.47
CA ASP A 45 12.22 -7.61 3.44
C ASP A 45 12.20 -7.10 4.89
N THR A 46 12.42 -8.00 5.84
CA THR A 46 12.44 -7.67 7.27
C THR A 46 13.57 -6.69 7.63
N ASP A 47 14.73 -6.77 6.98
CA ASP A 47 15.89 -5.95 7.29
C ASP A 47 15.71 -4.53 6.72
N ASP A 48 15.13 -4.41 5.52
CA ASP A 48 14.81 -3.13 4.87
C ASP A 48 13.92 -2.21 5.72
N CYS A 49 13.05 -2.81 6.53
CA CYS A 49 12.07 -2.11 7.35
C CYS A 49 12.35 -2.19 8.87
N GLY A 50 13.55 -2.60 9.26
CA GLY A 50 13.96 -2.61 10.67
C GLY A 50 13.24 -3.62 11.56
N GLY A 51 12.97 -4.83 11.04
CA GLY A 51 12.36 -5.93 11.80
C GLY A 51 10.85 -6.06 11.63
N CYS A 52 10.25 -5.39 10.65
CA CYS A 52 8.79 -5.27 10.53
C CYS A 52 8.06 -6.52 9.99
N GLY A 53 8.79 -7.53 9.50
CA GLY A 53 8.21 -8.71 8.84
C GLY A 53 7.97 -8.55 7.34
N GLY A 54 8.61 -7.57 6.69
CA GLY A 54 8.52 -7.32 5.26
C GLY A 54 7.15 -6.79 4.84
N VAL A 55 6.58 -7.35 3.77
CA VAL A 55 5.35 -6.84 3.12
C VAL A 55 4.13 -6.74 4.04
N ILE A 56 4.09 -7.44 5.17
CA ILE A 56 2.96 -7.39 6.10
C ILE A 56 2.62 -5.97 6.57
N ILE A 57 3.59 -5.03 6.57
CA ILE A 57 3.40 -3.63 6.99
C ILE A 57 2.40 -2.83 6.18
N ILE A 58 2.07 -3.29 4.97
CA ILE A 58 1.12 -2.58 4.11
C ILE A 58 -0.31 -3.02 4.39
N SER A 59 -0.53 -4.10 5.15
CA SER A 59 -1.82 -4.78 5.23
C SER A 59 -2.40 -4.69 6.64
N GLY A 60 -3.69 -4.36 6.74
CA GLY A 60 -4.45 -4.38 7.98
C GLY A 60 -5.89 -4.78 7.72
N LEU A 61 -6.52 -5.45 8.68
CA LEU A 61 -7.90 -5.90 8.54
C LEU A 61 -8.64 -5.94 9.88
N ILE A 62 -9.96 -5.85 9.80
CA ILE A 62 -10.90 -6.00 10.91
C ILE A 62 -11.79 -7.20 10.56
N PRO A 63 -11.71 -8.31 11.31
CA PRO A 63 -12.52 -9.50 11.06
C PRO A 63 -14.02 -9.17 11.01
N GLY A 64 -14.73 -9.72 10.02
CA GLY A 64 -16.16 -9.47 9.83
C GLY A 64 -16.51 -8.09 9.28
N LYS A 65 -15.52 -7.23 8.98
CA LYS A 65 -15.77 -5.86 8.53
C LYS A 65 -15.05 -5.52 7.24
N GLY A 66 -13.72 -5.54 7.20
CA GLY A 66 -13.00 -5.09 6.01
C GLY A 66 -11.49 -5.06 6.15
N ALA A 67 -10.81 -4.75 5.05
CA ALA A 67 -9.36 -4.74 4.94
C ALA A 67 -8.85 -3.50 4.21
N VAL A 68 -7.63 -3.11 4.56
CA VAL A 68 -6.91 -1.96 4.01
C VAL A 68 -5.51 -2.41 3.61
N ASN A 69 -5.12 -2.05 2.39
CA ASN A 69 -3.73 -2.04 1.95
C ASN A 69 -3.28 -0.58 1.76
N SER A 70 -2.25 -0.16 2.52
CA SER A 70 -1.62 1.17 2.50
C SER A 70 -0.16 1.04 2.10
N GLN A 71 0.18 1.41 0.86
CA GLN A 71 1.45 1.08 0.21
C GLN A 71 2.02 2.26 -0.61
N ALA A 72 2.96 1.95 -1.51
CA ALA A 72 3.87 2.91 -2.17
C ALA A 72 4.79 3.58 -1.14
N THR A 73 4.83 4.91 -1.07
CA THR A 73 5.58 5.58 -0.01
C THR A 73 4.75 5.60 1.27
N ALA A 74 5.15 4.81 2.27
CA ALA A 74 4.53 4.76 3.59
C ALA A 74 5.55 5.08 4.69
N CYS A 75 5.10 5.75 5.75
CA CYS A 75 5.89 5.87 6.96
C CYS A 75 5.91 4.52 7.70
N ILE A 76 7.00 4.21 8.40
CA ILE A 76 7.09 3.02 9.27
C ILE A 76 7.27 3.52 10.72
N PRO A 77 6.37 3.18 11.65
CA PRO A 77 5.16 2.37 11.48
C PRO A 77 4.10 3.05 10.56
N ASN A 78 3.27 2.24 9.89
CA ASN A 78 2.30 2.68 8.89
C ASN A 78 1.11 3.43 9.52
N VAL A 79 1.34 4.69 9.88
CA VAL A 79 0.35 5.55 10.55
C VAL A 79 -0.93 5.74 9.75
N ASN A 80 -0.84 5.83 8.41
CA ASN A 80 -2.01 5.98 7.56
C ASN A 80 -2.85 4.69 7.49
N LEU A 81 -2.21 3.51 7.53
CA LEU A 81 -2.93 2.24 7.69
C LEU A 81 -3.72 2.21 9.00
N ASN A 82 -3.07 2.58 10.11
CA ASN A 82 -3.73 2.60 11.42
C ASN A 82 -4.92 3.58 11.42
N ASN A 83 -4.74 4.78 10.86
CA ASN A 83 -5.81 5.76 10.71
C ASN A 83 -6.98 5.20 9.87
N ALA A 84 -6.69 4.50 8.77
CA ALA A 84 -7.69 3.89 7.91
C ALA A 84 -8.51 2.83 8.66
N LEU A 85 -7.86 1.97 9.45
CA LEU A 85 -8.52 0.98 10.30
C LEU A 85 -9.41 1.65 11.35
N THR A 86 -8.92 2.70 12.02
CA THR A 86 -9.75 3.47 12.98
C THR A 86 -10.99 4.08 12.31
N GLN A 87 -10.85 4.64 11.10
CA GLN A 87 -11.99 5.17 10.36
C GLN A 87 -12.97 4.07 9.92
N MET A 88 -12.45 2.91 9.52
CA MET A 88 -13.26 1.74 9.23
C MET A 88 -14.03 1.30 10.47
N GLU A 89 -13.39 1.16 11.64
CA GLU A 89 -14.06 0.86 12.92
C GLU A 89 -15.18 1.87 13.22
N ALA A 90 -14.92 3.17 12.97
CA ALA A 90 -15.90 4.25 13.12
C ALA A 90 -17.06 4.21 12.11
N GLY A 91 -17.04 3.30 11.13
CA GLY A 91 -18.14 3.06 10.20
C GLY A 91 -18.08 3.88 8.90
N LEU A 92 -16.95 4.53 8.61
CA LEU A 92 -16.77 5.20 7.33
C LEU A 92 -16.69 4.15 6.20
N SER A 93 -17.31 4.46 5.07
CA SER A 93 -17.19 3.65 3.84
C SER A 93 -15.78 3.74 3.25
N PRO A 94 -15.35 2.79 2.39
CA PRO A 94 -14.02 2.79 1.78
C PRO A 94 -13.66 4.13 1.11
N GLN A 95 -14.60 4.75 0.39
CA GLN A 95 -14.38 6.05 -0.25
C GLN A 95 -14.20 7.17 0.78
N GLN A 96 -15.00 7.20 1.85
CA GLN A 96 -14.86 8.20 2.91
C GLN A 96 -13.53 8.03 3.66
N ILE A 97 -13.05 6.79 3.81
CA ILE A 97 -11.72 6.53 4.39
C ILE A 97 -10.63 7.07 3.46
N VAL A 98 -10.72 6.82 2.15
CA VAL A 98 -9.77 7.42 1.17
C VAL A 98 -9.78 8.94 1.28
N ASP A 99 -10.94 9.58 1.24
CA ASP A 99 -11.07 11.04 1.32
C ASP A 99 -10.49 11.58 2.63
N TYR A 100 -10.75 10.88 3.75
CA TYR A 100 -10.15 11.20 5.04
C TYR A 100 -8.62 11.14 5.00
N LEU A 101 -8.04 10.07 4.45
CA LEU A 101 -6.58 9.90 4.37
C LEU A 101 -5.94 10.99 3.50
N LEU A 102 -6.58 11.39 2.41
CA LEU A 102 -6.07 12.46 1.54
C LEU A 102 -6.12 13.83 2.22
N GLY A 103 -7.14 14.09 3.03
CA GLY A 103 -7.25 15.31 3.83
C GLY A 103 -6.37 15.32 5.09
N ASN A 104 -5.89 14.16 5.53
CA ASN A 104 -5.23 13.97 6.83
C ASN A 104 -3.99 13.05 6.71
N ASP A 105 -3.19 13.18 5.64
CA ASP A 105 -1.96 12.39 5.48
C ASP A 105 -1.02 12.64 6.67
N ALA A 106 -0.89 11.65 7.54
CA ALA A 106 -0.13 11.75 8.78
C ALA A 106 1.35 11.37 8.60
N CYS A 107 1.74 10.90 7.42
CA CYS A 107 3.12 10.56 7.15
C CYS A 107 3.99 11.81 7.05
N GLN A 108 5.10 11.83 7.78
CA GLN A 108 6.00 12.98 7.88
C GLN A 108 6.93 13.15 6.66
N PHE A 109 6.82 12.26 5.66
CA PHE A 109 7.63 12.27 4.44
C PHE A 109 6.75 12.06 3.21
N GLY A 110 7.00 12.83 2.14
CA GLY A 110 6.18 12.78 0.93
C GLY A 110 4.85 13.51 1.07
N ASN A 111 3.85 13.11 0.26
CA ASN A 111 2.50 13.64 0.28
C ASN A 111 1.54 12.65 -0.42
N THR A 112 0.27 13.01 -0.59
CA THR A 112 -0.74 12.15 -1.21
C THR A 112 -0.39 11.68 -2.62
N SER A 113 0.43 12.40 -3.40
CA SER A 113 0.84 11.99 -4.76
C SER A 113 1.82 10.81 -4.78
N ASN A 114 2.23 10.31 -3.61
CA ASN A 114 3.14 9.16 -3.48
C ASN A 114 2.55 8.08 -2.58
N ARG A 115 1.23 8.13 -2.35
CA ARG A 115 0.46 7.13 -1.61
C ARG A 115 -0.31 6.24 -2.56
N GLN A 116 -0.54 5.01 -2.12
CA GLN A 116 -1.51 4.13 -2.75
C GLN A 116 -2.31 3.40 -1.68
N TYR A 117 -3.63 3.40 -1.84
CA TYR A 117 -4.58 2.77 -0.93
C TYR A 117 -5.50 1.82 -1.69
N GLY A 118 -5.75 0.65 -1.15
CA GLY A 118 -6.83 -0.25 -1.55
C GLY A 118 -7.64 -0.62 -0.30
N ILE A 119 -8.96 -0.41 -0.35
CA ILE A 119 -9.84 -0.59 0.81
C ILE A 119 -11.09 -1.32 0.37
N VAL A 120 -11.47 -2.34 1.15
CA VAL A 120 -12.72 -3.08 1.00
C VAL A 120 -13.39 -3.22 2.35
N ASP A 121 -14.71 -3.20 2.38
CA ASP A 121 -15.47 -3.57 3.57
C ASP A 121 -16.83 -4.19 3.21
N LEU A 122 -17.50 -4.71 4.23
CA LEU A 122 -18.92 -5.03 4.24
C LEU A 122 -19.64 -3.89 4.97
N ASP A 123 -20.69 -3.36 4.37
CA ASP A 123 -21.54 -2.38 5.05
C ASP A 123 -22.46 -3.04 6.10
N ASP A 124 -23.32 -2.24 6.74
CA ASP A 124 -24.22 -2.73 7.78
C ASP A 124 -25.24 -3.77 7.27
N ASN A 125 -25.47 -3.86 5.96
CA ASN A 125 -26.31 -4.87 5.33
C ASN A 125 -25.51 -6.11 4.87
N GLY A 126 -24.19 -6.09 5.02
CA GLY A 126 -23.29 -7.12 4.50
C GLY A 126 -22.96 -6.93 3.01
N ASP A 127 -23.30 -5.79 2.41
CA ASP A 127 -22.99 -5.53 1.01
C ASP A 127 -21.52 -5.09 0.85
N PRO A 128 -20.75 -5.71 -0.07
CA PRO A 128 -19.34 -5.39 -0.23
C PRO A 128 -19.16 -4.04 -0.92
N ARG A 129 -18.26 -3.22 -0.38
CA ARG A 129 -17.84 -1.94 -0.97
C ARG A 129 -16.33 -1.93 -1.17
N SER A 130 -15.88 -1.14 -2.14
CA SER A 130 -14.45 -0.94 -2.35
C SER A 130 -14.14 0.48 -2.82
N ALA A 131 -12.93 0.95 -2.48
CA ALA A 131 -12.37 2.16 -3.02
C ALA A 131 -10.85 2.04 -3.07
N ALA A 132 -10.23 2.77 -3.99
CA ALA A 132 -8.79 2.80 -4.12
C ALA A 132 -8.34 4.20 -4.53
N TYR A 133 -7.07 4.50 -4.23
CA TYR A 133 -6.42 5.72 -4.65
C TYR A 133 -4.97 5.43 -5.04
N THR A 134 -4.50 6.10 -6.08
CA THR A 134 -3.08 6.11 -6.49
C THR A 134 -2.72 7.55 -6.83
N GLY A 135 -1.67 8.04 -6.17
CA GLY A 135 -1.16 9.41 -6.33
C GLY A 135 -0.22 9.62 -7.49
#